data_AF-A0A7S0DY97-F1
#
_entry.id   AF-A0A7S0DY97-F1
#
_cell.length_a   1.000
_cell.length_b   1.000
_cell.length_c   1.000
_cell.angle_alpha   90.00
_cell.angle_beta   90.00
_cell.angle_gamma   90.00
#
_symmetry.space_group_name_H-M   'P 1'
#
loop_
_entity.id
_entity.type
_entity.pdbx_description
1 polymer ?
#
loop_
_entity_poly.entity_id
_entity_poly.type
_entity_poly.pdbx_seq_one_letter_code
_entity_poly.pdbx_strand_id
1 'polypeptide(L)'
;SKLIDDMKNDFELAEKTLANSAGHSLTAVWLDCVSCCSNQTVYPGEWAFVGSGGGAPNLIMNESGLTNLFADLPASWACVKLEDIVAADPDVMIVVDAGFDPALEKIDFMHNH
;
A
#
# COMPACT_ATOMS: atom_id res chain seq x y z
N SER A 1 -4.45 -21.92 -22.84
CA SER A 1 -5.22 -22.89 -22.04
C SER A 1 -6.37 -22.14 -21.44
N LYS A 2 -7.49 -22.80 -21.11
CA LYS A 2 -8.66 -22.13 -20.54
C LYS A 2 -8.31 -21.15 -19.40
N LEU A 3 -7.42 -21.57 -18.49
CA LEU A 3 -6.94 -20.73 -17.38
C LEU A 3 -6.27 -19.42 -17.84
N ILE A 4 -5.40 -19.46 -18.86
CA ILE A 4 -4.72 -18.26 -19.37
C ILE A 4 -5.73 -17.31 -20.01
N ASP A 5 -6.72 -17.86 -20.72
CA ASP A 5 -7.74 -17.06 -21.39
C ASP A 5 -8.67 -16.41 -20.36
N ASP A 6 -9.05 -17.16 -19.31
CA ASP A 6 -9.84 -16.65 -18.17
C ASP A 6 -9.08 -15.51 -17.45
N MET A 7 -7.79 -15.68 -17.14
CA MET A 7 -6.98 -14.62 -16.53
C MET A 7 -6.92 -13.34 -17.37
N LYS A 8 -6.75 -13.47 -18.69
CA LYS A 8 -6.73 -12.31 -19.60
C LYS A 8 -8.07 -11.57 -19.59
N ASN A 9 -9.18 -12.31 -19.60
CA ASN A 9 -10.51 -11.72 -19.54
C ASN A 9 -10.73 -10.95 -18.23
N ASP A 10 -10.21 -11.47 -17.10
CA ASP A 10 -10.29 -10.79 -15.80
C ASP A 10 -9.51 -9.46 -15.82
N PHE A 11 -8.29 -9.44 -16.38
CA PHE A 11 -7.51 -8.20 -16.53
C PHE A 11 -8.21 -7.19 -17.45
N GLU A 12 -8.74 -7.63 -18.60
CA GLU A 12 -9.51 -6.75 -19.50
C GLU A 12 -10.74 -6.15 -18.82
N LEU A 13 -11.41 -6.91 -17.94
CA LEU A 13 -12.55 -6.42 -17.18
C LEU A 13 -12.13 -5.39 -16.13
N ALA A 14 -11.01 -5.62 -15.44
CA ALA A 14 -10.46 -4.67 -14.47
C ALA A 14 -10.09 -3.35 -15.15
N GLU A 15 -9.37 -3.39 -16.28
CA GLU A 15 -9.00 -2.20 -17.06
C GLU A 15 -10.23 -1.41 -17.53
N LYS A 16 -11.25 -2.09 -18.06
CA LYS A 16 -12.51 -1.45 -18.47
C LYS A 16 -13.24 -0.82 -17.29
N THR A 17 -13.16 -1.42 -16.11
CA THR A 17 -13.79 -0.87 -14.90
C THR A 17 -13.12 0.45 -14.50
N LEU A 18 -11.79 0.50 -14.52
CA LEU A 18 -11.02 1.72 -14.23
C LEU A 18 -11.23 2.81 -15.28
N ALA A 19 -11.30 2.45 -16.57
CA ALA A 19 -11.57 3.41 -17.64
C ALA A 19 -12.94 4.11 -17.49
N ASN A 20 -13.89 3.47 -16.80
CA ASN A 20 -15.22 4.02 -16.55
C ASN A 20 -15.34 4.74 -15.19
N SER A 21 -14.33 4.65 -14.31
CA SER A 21 -14.31 5.42 -13.07
C SER A 21 -13.88 6.87 -13.35
N ALA A 22 -14.85 7.78 -13.38
CA ALA A 22 -14.66 9.20 -13.72
C ALA A 22 -14.14 10.08 -12.55
N GLY A 23 -13.43 9.49 -11.58
CA GLY A 23 -12.93 10.17 -10.39
C GLY A 23 -11.45 10.57 -10.50
N HIS A 24 -10.97 11.39 -9.55
CA HIS A 24 -9.53 11.53 -9.32
C HIS A 24 -8.90 10.18 -8.97
N SER A 25 -7.63 9.98 -9.31
CA SER A 25 -6.87 8.87 -8.74
C SER A 25 -6.70 9.14 -7.25
N LEU A 26 -7.23 8.24 -6.41
CA LEU A 26 -7.06 8.35 -4.96
C LEU A 26 -5.60 8.14 -4.61
N THR A 27 -5.06 8.98 -3.74
CA THR A 27 -3.74 8.78 -3.17
C THR A 27 -3.79 7.70 -2.09
N ALA A 28 -2.76 6.88 -2.02
CA ALA A 28 -2.74 5.71 -1.14
C ALA A 28 -1.40 5.52 -0.44
N VAL A 29 -1.48 4.96 0.76
CA VAL A 29 -0.34 4.37 1.48
C VAL A 29 -0.62 2.89 1.72
N TRP A 30 0.33 2.04 1.35
CA TRP A 30 0.30 0.61 1.66
C TRP A 30 1.07 0.34 2.95
N LEU A 31 0.35 0.07 4.04
CA LEU A 31 0.89 -0.16 5.38
C LEU A 31 1.05 -1.66 5.64
N ASP A 32 2.28 -2.11 5.79
CA ASP A 32 2.59 -3.47 6.23
C ASP A 32 2.62 -3.54 7.77
N CYS A 33 3.41 -2.67 8.39
CA CYS A 33 3.61 -2.62 9.85
C CYS A 33 3.61 -1.20 10.41
N VAL A 34 3.16 -1.06 11.66
CA VAL A 34 3.31 0.17 12.49
C VAL A 34 4.65 0.22 13.25
N SER A 35 5.66 -0.46 12.69
CA SER A 35 7.07 -0.38 13.08
C SER A 35 7.93 -0.67 11.84
N CYS A 36 9.22 -0.39 11.89
CA CYS A 36 10.13 -0.81 10.82
C CYS A 36 10.41 -2.33 10.90
N CYS A 37 9.50 -3.13 10.36
CA CYS A 37 9.56 -4.60 10.36
C CYS A 37 10.71 -5.20 9.54
N SER A 38 11.52 -4.40 8.85
CA SER A 38 12.69 -4.90 8.13
C SER A 38 13.85 -5.21 9.09
N ASN A 39 14.20 -6.49 9.21
CA ASN A 39 15.44 -6.99 9.85
C ASN A 39 15.76 -6.44 11.25
N GLN A 40 14.73 -6.17 12.08
CA GLN A 40 14.87 -5.78 13.50
C GLN A 40 15.71 -4.52 13.76
N THR A 41 15.93 -3.66 12.75
CA THR A 41 16.61 -2.39 13.02
C THR A 41 15.67 -1.51 13.85
N VAL A 42 16.09 -1.21 15.08
CA VAL A 42 15.34 -0.33 15.98
C VAL A 42 15.66 1.11 15.62
N TYR A 43 14.66 1.83 15.12
CA TYR A 43 14.75 3.26 14.88
C TYR A 43 14.16 4.02 16.08
N PRO A 44 14.78 5.12 16.55
CA PRO A 44 14.16 5.97 17.54
C PRO A 44 12.94 6.70 16.94
N GLY A 45 11.84 6.77 17.68
CA GLY A 45 10.59 7.41 17.25
C GLY A 45 9.57 6.44 16.67
N GLU A 46 8.55 6.97 15.99
CA GLU A 46 7.46 6.22 15.40
C GLU A 46 7.68 6.02 13.90
N TRP A 47 7.71 4.75 13.50
CA TRP A 47 8.06 4.34 12.15
C TRP A 47 7.01 3.38 11.62
N ALA A 48 6.82 3.41 10.31
CA ALA A 48 5.97 2.48 9.60
C ALA A 48 6.76 1.79 8.49
N PHE A 49 6.40 0.55 8.19
CA PHE A 49 6.92 -0.18 7.05
C PHE A 49 5.89 -0.16 5.94
N VAL A 50 6.25 0.47 4.82
CA VAL A 50 5.32 0.76 3.72
C VAL A 50 5.79 0.19 2.39
N GLY A 51 4.82 -0.14 1.53
CA GLY A 51 5.07 -0.56 0.17
C GLY A 51 5.56 0.61 -0.70
N SER A 52 6.78 0.52 -1.23
CA SER A 52 7.42 1.59 -2.01
C SER A 52 7.48 1.28 -3.51
N GLY A 53 7.98 2.23 -4.31
CA GLY A 53 7.91 2.26 -5.77
C GLY A 53 8.42 1.03 -6.52
N GLY A 54 9.43 0.35 -6.00
CA GLY A 54 10.05 -0.81 -6.66
C GLY A 54 9.36 -2.15 -6.39
N GLY A 55 8.22 -2.16 -5.68
CA GLY A 55 7.60 -3.38 -5.16
C GLY A 55 6.25 -3.72 -5.76
N ALA A 56 5.79 -4.94 -5.47
CA ALA A 56 4.42 -5.38 -5.78
C ALA A 56 3.32 -4.45 -5.21
N PRO A 57 3.47 -3.83 -4.01
CA PRO A 57 2.51 -2.85 -3.54
C PRO A 57 2.27 -1.70 -4.53
N ASN A 58 3.34 -1.12 -5.07
CA ASN A 58 3.24 -0.04 -6.04
C ASN A 58 2.58 -0.49 -7.35
N LEU A 59 2.97 -1.67 -7.84
CA LEU A 59 2.34 -2.27 -9.02
C LEU A 59 0.83 -2.43 -8.81
N ILE A 60 0.40 -3.07 -7.72
CA ILE A 60 -1.02 -3.32 -7.44
C ILE A 60 -1.80 -2.01 -7.31
N MET A 61 -1.26 -1.01 -6.60
CA MET A 61 -1.90 0.29 -6.47
C MET A 61 -2.07 0.97 -7.83
N ASN A 62 -1.01 1.03 -8.63
CA ASN A 62 -1.04 1.65 -9.96
C ASN A 62 -2.04 0.95 -10.90
N GLU A 63 -2.00 -0.39 -10.96
CA GLU A 63 -2.95 -1.19 -11.76
C GLU A 63 -4.39 -1.11 -11.24
N SER A 64 -4.59 -0.65 -9.99
CA SER A 64 -5.92 -0.41 -9.41
C SER A 64 -6.38 1.04 -9.53
N GLY A 65 -5.62 1.90 -10.23
CA GLY A 65 -5.92 3.32 -10.40
C GLY A 65 -5.59 4.20 -9.18
N LEU A 66 -4.82 3.69 -8.21
CA LEU A 66 -4.37 4.44 -7.04
C LEU A 66 -2.99 5.07 -7.29
N THR A 67 -2.73 6.20 -6.64
CA THR A 67 -1.43 6.87 -6.64
C THR A 67 -0.69 6.56 -5.33
N ASN A 68 0.41 5.82 -5.38
CA ASN A 68 1.22 5.54 -4.18
C ASN A 68 2.02 6.78 -3.75
N LEU A 69 1.80 7.26 -2.53
CA LEU A 69 2.48 8.44 -1.99
C LEU A 69 3.98 8.20 -1.68
N PHE A 70 4.42 6.95 -1.66
CA PHE A 70 5.83 6.57 -1.50
C PHE A 70 6.43 5.94 -2.77
N ALA A 71 5.84 6.22 -3.94
CA ALA A 71 6.32 5.70 -5.24
C ALA A 71 7.75 6.15 -5.59
N ASP A 72 8.20 7.29 -5.10
CA ASP A 72 9.55 7.82 -5.38
C ASP A 72 10.66 7.07 -4.63
N LEU A 73 10.31 6.21 -3.66
CA LEU A 73 11.26 5.37 -2.95
C LEU A 73 11.54 4.09 -3.78
N PRO A 74 12.78 3.85 -4.24
CA PRO A 74 13.07 2.85 -5.28
C PRO A 74 13.07 1.40 -4.79
N ALA A 75 13.10 1.16 -3.48
CA ALA A 75 13.05 -0.19 -2.91
C ALA A 75 11.65 -0.80 -3.09
N SER A 76 11.50 -2.10 -2.82
CA SER A 76 10.17 -2.72 -2.77
C SER A 76 9.37 -2.34 -1.52
N TRP A 77 10.10 -2.11 -0.42
CA TRP A 77 9.57 -1.69 0.87
C TRP A 77 10.48 -0.63 1.46
N ALA A 78 9.92 0.27 2.25
CA ALA A 78 10.67 1.32 2.94
C ALA A 78 10.17 1.50 4.37
N CYS A 79 11.10 1.83 5.26
CA CYS A 79 10.74 2.37 6.57
C CYS A 79 10.65 3.89 6.46
N VAL A 80 9.48 4.42 6.80
CA VAL A 80 9.16 5.85 6.77
C VAL A 80 8.72 6.27 8.16
N LYS A 81 8.85 7.55 8.48
CA LYS A 81 8.34 8.01 9.77
C LYS A 81 6.82 8.14 9.71
N LEU A 82 6.16 7.96 10.83
CA LEU A 82 4.70 8.16 10.89
C LEU A 82 4.32 9.61 10.54
N GLU A 83 5.15 10.59 10.92
CA GLU A 83 4.97 12.01 10.54
C GLU A 83 4.97 12.23 9.02
N ASP A 84 5.73 11.44 8.25
CA ASP A 84 5.77 11.54 6.78
C ASP A 84 4.47 11.02 6.16
N ILE A 85 3.84 10.00 6.77
CA ILE A 85 2.52 9.49 6.34
C ILE A 85 1.45 10.55 6.62
N VAL A 86 1.46 11.16 7.80
CA VAL A 86 0.52 12.24 8.17
C VAL A 86 0.68 13.44 7.24
N ALA A 87 1.91 13.84 6.93
CA ALA A 87 2.19 14.96 6.03
C ALA A 87 1.80 14.66 4.57
N ALA A 88 1.83 13.40 4.15
CA ALA A 88 1.44 12.98 2.81
C ALA A 88 -0.09 12.95 2.59
N ASP A 89 -0.88 12.93 3.68
CA ASP A 89 -2.35 13.04 3.67
C ASP A 89 -3.04 12.10 2.65
N PRO A 90 -2.91 10.76 2.80
CA PRO A 90 -3.54 9.80 1.89
C PRO A 90 -5.07 9.86 1.91
N ASP A 91 -5.69 9.78 0.73
CA ASP A 91 -7.14 9.56 0.62
C ASP A 91 -7.55 8.21 1.22
N VAL A 92 -6.71 7.17 1.04
CA VAL A 92 -6.94 5.81 1.54
C VAL A 92 -5.68 5.15 2.08
N MET A 93 -5.84 4.29 3.08
CA MET A 93 -4.78 3.38 3.54
C MET A 93 -5.14 1.93 3.21
N ILE A 94 -4.20 1.21 2.61
CA ILE A 94 -4.26 -0.24 2.43
C ILE A 94 -3.50 -0.86 3.59
N VAL A 95 -4.20 -1.53 4.51
CA VAL A 95 -3.58 -2.17 5.68
C VAL A 95 -3.45 -3.68 5.44
N VAL A 96 -2.22 -4.19 5.48
CA VAL A 96 -1.96 -5.63 5.29
C VAL A 96 -2.43 -6.40 6.50
N ASP A 97 -3.21 -7.46 6.28
CA ASP A 97 -3.62 -8.39 7.33
C ASP A 97 -2.75 -9.65 7.29
N ALA A 98 -2.11 -9.98 8.41
CA ALA A 98 -1.33 -11.19 8.57
C ALA A 98 -1.65 -11.84 9.92
N GLY A 99 -1.65 -13.18 10.00
CA GLY A 99 -1.99 -13.88 11.23
C GLY A 99 -1.05 -13.60 12.42
N PHE A 100 0.15 -13.08 12.16
CA PHE A 100 1.14 -12.67 13.17
C PHE A 100 1.23 -11.14 13.33
N ASP A 101 0.48 -10.38 12.52
CA ASP A 101 0.44 -8.92 12.53
C ASP A 101 -0.94 -8.47 12.00
N PRO A 102 -2.01 -8.57 12.81
CA PRO A 102 -3.39 -8.34 12.36
C PRO A 102 -3.64 -6.89 11.94
N ALA A 103 -4.45 -6.69 10.89
CA ALA A 103 -4.79 -5.36 10.40
C ALA A 103 -5.52 -4.51 11.46
N LEU A 104 -6.40 -5.14 12.26
CA LEU A 104 -7.14 -4.43 13.31
C LEU A 104 -6.24 -3.88 14.41
N GLU A 105 -5.17 -4.59 14.79
CA GLU A 105 -4.22 -4.09 15.80
C GLU A 105 -3.46 -2.87 15.29
N LYS A 106 -3.12 -2.84 13.99
CA LYS A 106 -2.51 -1.68 13.33
C LYS A 106 -3.47 -0.49 13.27
N ILE A 107 -4.75 -0.73 12.96
CA ILE A 107 -5.79 0.30 12.95
C ILE A 107 -6.00 0.86 14.37
N ASP A 108 -6.09 0.00 15.38
CA ASP A 108 -6.19 0.42 16.77
C ASP A 108 -4.98 1.24 17.21
N PHE A 109 -3.76 0.87 16.78
CA PHE A 109 -2.56 1.68 17.03
C PHE A 109 -2.71 3.10 16.46
N MET A 110 -3.11 3.23 15.18
CA MET A 110 -3.27 4.51 14.48
C MET A 110 -4.39 5.39 15.05
N HIS A 111 -5.40 4.82 15.71
CA HIS A 111 -6.45 5.61 16.36
C HIS A 111 -6.05 6.15 17.74
N ASN A 112 -5.02 5.59 18.35
CA ASN A 112 -4.63 5.88 19.74
C ASN A 112 -3.29 6.63 19.87
N HIS A 113 -2.62 6.93 18.75
CA HIS A 113 -1.39 7.72 18.65
C HIS A 113 -1.61 8.83 17.62
#